data_AF-A0A522B971-F1
#
_entry.id   AF-A0A522B971-F1
#
_cell.length_a   1.000
_cell.length_b   1.000
_cell.length_c   1.000
_cell.angle_alpha   90.00
_cell.angle_beta   90.00
_cell.angle_gamma   90.00
#
_symmetry.space_group_name_H-M   'P 1'
#
loop_
_entity.id
_entity.type
_entity.pdbx_description
1 polymer ?
#
loop_
_entity_poly.entity_id
_entity_poly.type
_entity_poly.pdbx_seq_one_letter_code
_entity_poly.pdbx_strand_id
1 'polypeptide(L)'
;RYFPFTAVQALPALPQRPEQVDALLNALHELDDLAVDAMHDDWDIERLEAELAKLALPQVEAPPAASAPLAQVLAGHAERALVEHGGQADLVRLLSASAASSWQRAAHGLCFWLADAGEAAASPRLLVTRGLPGRETFTALLGSGEVSA
;
A
#
# COMPACT_ATOMS: atom_id res chain seq x y z
N ARG A 1 18.87 9.79 23.15
CA ARG A 1 17.82 8.73 23.10
C ARG A 1 17.41 8.63 21.65
N TYR A 2 17.35 7.43 21.06
CA TYR A 2 16.93 7.25 19.67
C TYR A 2 15.48 6.76 19.65
N PHE A 3 14.64 7.39 18.84
CA PHE A 3 13.25 7.01 18.61
C PHE A 3 12.90 7.29 17.14
N PRO A 4 12.18 6.39 16.45
CA PRO A 4 11.84 6.62 15.05
C PRO A 4 10.88 7.79 14.90
N PHE A 5 11.13 8.64 13.91
CA PHE A 5 10.11 9.53 13.39
C PHE A 5 9.17 8.72 12.48
N THR A 6 7.85 8.91 12.61
CA THR A 6 6.87 8.18 11.80
C THR A 6 5.78 9.13 11.34
N ALA A 7 5.71 9.37 10.04
CA ALA A 7 4.60 10.03 9.39
C ALA A 7 3.58 8.98 8.93
N VAL A 8 2.29 9.27 9.15
CA VAL A 8 1.20 8.34 8.83
C VAL A 8 0.07 9.11 8.18
N GLN A 9 -0.48 8.54 7.10
CA GLN A 9 -1.73 8.99 6.52
C GLN A 9 -2.69 7.81 6.39
N ALA A 10 -3.94 8.04 6.80
CA ALA A 10 -5.01 7.09 6.53
C ALA A 10 -5.44 7.19 5.06
N LEU A 11 -5.38 6.05 4.35
CA LEU A 11 -5.97 5.90 3.03
C LEU A 11 -7.36 5.23 3.17
N PRO A 12 -8.37 5.66 2.41
CA PRO A 12 -9.71 5.08 2.50
C PRO A 12 -9.80 3.68 1.87
N ALA A 13 -8.86 3.34 0.98
CA ALA A 13 -8.71 2.04 0.34
C ALA A 13 -7.27 1.85 -0.16
N LEU A 14 -6.89 0.62 -0.50
CA LEU A 14 -5.62 0.34 -1.20
C LEU A 14 -5.70 0.75 -2.68
N PRO A 15 -4.58 1.12 -3.32
CA PRO A 15 -4.51 1.34 -4.76
C PRO A 15 -5.07 0.14 -5.54
N GLN A 16 -5.86 0.43 -6.58
CA GLN A 16 -6.59 -0.58 -7.37
C GLN A 16 -6.01 -0.74 -8.79
N ARG A 17 -5.20 0.23 -9.21
CA ARG A 17 -4.61 0.30 -10.55
C ARG A 17 -3.10 0.56 -10.48
N PRO A 18 -2.32 0.13 -11.47
CA PRO A 18 -0.87 0.35 -11.49
C PRO A 18 -0.49 1.83 -11.32
N GLU A 19 -1.22 2.75 -11.96
CA GLU A 19 -0.91 4.18 -11.88
C GLU A 19 -1.14 4.75 -10.47
N GLN A 20 -2.06 4.16 -9.70
CA GLN A 20 -2.29 4.54 -8.31
C GLN A 20 -1.21 3.98 -7.38
N VAL A 21 -0.66 2.80 -7.69
CA VAL A 21 0.48 2.25 -6.95
C VAL A 21 1.71 3.10 -7.20
N ASP A 22 1.98 3.46 -8.46
CA ASP A 22 3.09 4.32 -8.85
C ASP A 22 3.03 5.69 -8.16
N ALA A 23 1.87 6.35 -8.20
CA ALA A 23 1.65 7.62 -7.49
C ALA A 23 1.87 7.51 -5.97
N LEU A 24 1.51 6.37 -5.35
CA LEU A 24 1.77 6.13 -3.93
C LEU A 24 3.25 5.95 -3.64
N LEU A 25 3.97 5.18 -4.46
CA LEU A 25 5.40 4.98 -4.28
C LEU A 25 6.17 6.30 -4.45
N ASN A 26 5.83 7.10 -5.47
CA ASN A 26 6.44 8.41 -5.69
C ASN A 26 6.22 9.35 -4.48
N ALA A 27 5.00 9.39 -3.93
CA ALA A 27 4.72 10.20 -2.73
C ALA A 27 5.48 9.70 -1.48
N LEU A 28 5.72 8.39 -1.36
CA LEU A 28 6.55 7.83 -0.28
C LEU A 28 8.03 8.20 -0.45
N HIS A 29 8.55 8.24 -1.68
CA HIS A 29 9.91 8.72 -1.96
C HIS A 29 10.06 10.22 -1.66
N GLU A 30 9.11 11.05 -2.08
CA GLU A 30 9.12 12.48 -1.74
C GLU A 30 9.09 12.73 -0.22
N LEU A 31 8.39 11.86 0.53
CA LEU A 31 8.37 11.90 1.99
C LEU A 31 9.72 11.51 2.61
N ASP A 32 10.42 10.52 2.03
CA ASP A 32 11.76 10.11 2.48
C ASP A 32 12.79 11.23 2.24
N ASP A 33 12.77 11.83 1.04
CA ASP A 33 13.63 12.97 0.70
C ASP A 33 13.39 14.15 1.66
N LEU A 34 12.12 14.48 1.96
CA LEU A 34 11.79 15.53 2.92
C LEU A 34 12.28 15.22 4.33
N ALA A 35 12.19 13.96 4.77
CA ALA A 35 12.70 13.54 6.08
C ALA A 35 14.23 13.66 6.15
N VAL A 36 14.93 13.32 5.05
CA VAL A 36 16.37 13.49 4.89
C VAL A 36 16.75 14.97 4.96
N ASP A 37 16.06 15.85 4.24
CA ASP A 37 16.32 17.30 4.26
C ASP A 37 16.11 17.89 5.66
N ALA A 38 15.01 17.53 6.32
CA ALA A 38 14.73 17.99 7.68
C ALA A 38 15.83 17.62 8.68
N MET A 39 16.44 16.44 8.50
CA MET A 39 17.57 15.97 9.32
C MET A 39 18.89 16.67 8.97
N HIS A 40 19.15 16.99 7.70
CA HIS A 40 20.41 17.60 7.27
C HIS A 40 20.48 19.11 7.56
N ASP A 41 19.35 19.79 7.42
CA ASP A 41 19.25 21.25 7.52
C ASP A 41 18.79 21.74 8.91
N ASP A 42 18.73 20.85 9.91
CA ASP A 42 18.28 21.14 11.28
C ASP A 42 16.94 21.90 11.32
N TRP A 43 15.92 21.41 10.60
CA TRP A 43 14.62 22.06 10.57
C TRP A 43 13.97 22.11 11.96
N ASP A 44 13.29 23.22 12.25
CA ASP A 44 12.35 23.27 13.36
C ASP A 44 11.04 22.55 13.02
N ILE A 45 10.20 22.35 14.04
CA ILE A 45 8.94 21.60 13.90
C ILE A 45 8.00 22.36 12.96
N GLU A 46 7.96 23.68 13.05
CA GLU A 46 7.09 24.54 12.25
C GLU A 46 7.42 24.44 10.76
N ARG A 47 8.71 24.44 10.38
CA ARG A 47 9.14 24.24 9.00
C ARG A 47 8.81 22.83 8.52
N LEU A 48 9.07 21.80 9.33
CA LEU A 48 8.73 20.42 8.99
C LEU A 48 7.23 20.26 8.71
N GLU A 49 6.37 20.79 9.58
CA GLU A 49 4.91 20.76 9.38
C GLU A 49 4.49 21.53 8.12
N ALA A 50 5.10 22.68 7.85
CA ALA A 50 4.80 23.49 6.68
C ALA A 50 5.19 22.78 5.37
N GLU A 51 6.32 22.07 5.32
CA GLU A 51 6.72 21.31 4.13
C GLU A 51 5.91 20.02 3.98
N LEU A 52 5.62 19.30 5.08
CA LEU A 52 4.73 18.13 5.05
C LEU A 52 3.33 18.50 4.53
N ALA A 53 2.81 19.69 4.85
CA ALA A 53 1.52 20.16 4.38
C ALA A 53 1.48 20.43 2.86
N LYS A 54 2.63 20.55 2.19
CA LYS A 54 2.73 20.75 0.73
C LYS A 54 2.78 19.45 -0.05
N LEU A 55 3.12 18.32 0.60
CA LEU A 55 3.18 17.02 -0.07
C LEU A 55 1.81 16.66 -0.65
N ALA A 56 1.77 16.41 -1.95
CA ALA A 56 0.58 16.05 -2.67
C ALA A 56 0.32 14.55 -2.55
N LEU A 57 -0.38 14.16 -1.49
CA LEU A 57 -0.64 12.74 -1.23
C LEU A 57 -1.68 12.18 -2.21
N PRO A 58 -1.47 10.95 -2.73
CA PRO A 58 -2.32 10.36 -3.74
C PRO A 58 -3.74 10.15 -3.22
N GLN A 59 -4.71 10.59 -4.00
CA GLN A 59 -6.12 10.33 -3.71
C GLN A 59 -6.46 8.92 -4.21
N VAL A 60 -6.64 7.99 -3.28
CA VAL A 60 -7.17 6.66 -3.58
C VAL A 60 -8.65 6.65 -3.26
N GLU A 61 -9.49 6.33 -4.24
CA GLU A 61 -10.92 6.20 -4.03
C GLU A 61 -11.28 4.80 -3.52
N ALA A 62 -12.41 4.69 -2.82
CA ALA A 62 -12.97 3.40 -2.46
C ALA A 62 -13.31 2.58 -3.72
N PRO A 63 -13.16 1.25 -3.71
CA PRO A 63 -13.54 0.44 -4.86
C PRO A 63 -15.03 0.53 -5.11
N PRO A 64 -15.46 0.47 -6.38
CA PRO A 64 -16.88 0.35 -6.71
C PRO A 64 -17.44 -0.96 -6.16
N ALA A 65 -18.73 -0.97 -5.83
CA ALA A 65 -19.42 -2.15 -5.31
C ALA A 65 -19.34 -3.32 -6.31
N ALA A 66 -18.79 -4.45 -5.88
CA ALA A 66 -18.74 -5.66 -6.69
C ALA A 66 -20.09 -6.39 -6.72
N SER A 67 -20.30 -7.17 -7.78
CA SER A 67 -21.42 -8.10 -7.90
C SER A 67 -21.32 -9.18 -6.81
N ALA A 68 -22.35 -9.29 -5.97
CA ALA A 68 -22.35 -10.26 -4.86
C ALA A 68 -22.23 -11.72 -5.32
N PRO A 69 -22.95 -12.20 -6.35
CA PRO A 69 -22.77 -13.55 -6.87
C PRO A 69 -21.33 -13.83 -7.33
N LEU A 70 -20.71 -12.88 -8.03
CA LEU A 70 -19.32 -13.03 -8.48
C LEU A 70 -18.34 -13.01 -7.30
N ALA A 71 -18.55 -12.15 -6.31
CA ALA A 71 -17.73 -12.08 -5.12
C ALA A 71 -17.74 -13.39 -4.30
N GLN A 72 -18.88 -14.08 -4.21
CA GLN A 72 -18.99 -15.38 -3.54
C GLN A 72 -18.13 -16.45 -4.23
N VAL A 73 -18.12 -16.48 -5.57
CA VAL A 73 -17.28 -17.42 -6.33
C VAL A 73 -15.80 -17.10 -6.15
N LEU A 74 -15.40 -15.83 -6.27
CA LEU A 74 -14.01 -15.40 -6.11
C LEU A 74 -13.47 -15.65 -4.69
N ALA A 75 -14.34 -15.58 -3.68
CA ALA A 75 -13.99 -15.91 -2.29
C ALA A 75 -13.97 -17.42 -2.00
N GLY A 76 -14.35 -18.28 -2.96
CA GLY A 76 -14.43 -19.73 -2.78
C GLY A 76 -15.65 -20.19 -1.96
N HIS A 77 -16.67 -19.35 -1.82
CA HIS A 77 -17.91 -19.68 -1.10
C HIS A 77 -19.01 -20.25 -2.00
N ALA A 78 -18.81 -20.24 -3.32
CA ALA A 78 -19.69 -20.85 -4.30
C ALA A 78 -18.88 -21.43 -5.47
N GLU A 79 -19.36 -22.52 -6.08
CA GLU A 79 -18.68 -23.13 -7.22
C GLU A 79 -18.88 -22.35 -8.53
N ARG A 80 -20.04 -21.73 -8.70
CA ARG A 80 -20.41 -21.00 -9.91
C ARG A 80 -21.44 -19.91 -9.64
N ALA A 81 -21.43 -18.89 -10.48
CA ALA A 81 -22.45 -17.84 -10.52
C ALA A 81 -22.79 -17.53 -11.98
N LEU A 82 -24.07 -17.28 -12.24
CA LEU A 82 -24.52 -16.65 -13.48
C LEU A 82 -24.72 -15.17 -13.20
N VAL A 83 -24.08 -14.31 -13.99
CA VAL A 83 -24.17 -12.85 -13.84
C VAL A 83 -24.55 -12.26 -15.19
N GLU A 84 -25.72 -11.64 -15.24
CA GLU A 84 -26.17 -10.92 -16.42
C GLU A 84 -25.44 -9.59 -16.54
N HIS A 85 -25.13 -9.17 -17.77
CA HIS A 85 -24.48 -7.88 -18.03
C HIS A 85 -25.08 -7.23 -19.28
N GLY A 86 -25.10 -5.89 -19.31
CA GLY A 86 -25.70 -5.09 -20.37
C GLY A 86 -24.85 -4.93 -21.64
N GLY A 87 -23.90 -5.84 -21.89
CA GLY A 87 -22.92 -5.74 -22.98
C GLY A 87 -21.48 -5.57 -22.53
N GLN A 88 -20.57 -5.28 -23.46
CA GLN A 88 -19.11 -5.34 -23.23
C GLN A 88 -18.61 -4.30 -22.22
N ALA A 89 -19.09 -3.05 -22.30
CA ALA A 89 -18.67 -2.00 -21.37
C ALA A 89 -19.07 -2.32 -19.92
N ASP A 90 -20.27 -2.88 -19.73
CA ASP A 90 -20.74 -3.30 -18.42
C ASP A 90 -19.95 -4.50 -17.88
N LEU A 91 -19.61 -5.46 -18.75
CA LEU A 91 -18.75 -6.58 -18.39
C LEU A 91 -17.37 -6.11 -17.90
N VAL A 92 -16.74 -5.17 -18.61
CA VAL A 92 -15.45 -4.58 -18.20
C VAL A 92 -15.57 -3.93 -16.82
N ARG A 93 -16.61 -3.12 -16.60
CA ARG A 93 -16.87 -2.48 -15.30
C ARG A 93 -17.05 -3.52 -14.19
N LEU A 94 -17.81 -4.57 -14.45
CA LEU A 94 -18.12 -5.63 -13.49
C LEU A 94 -16.87 -6.41 -13.08
N LEU A 95 -16.03 -6.79 -14.06
CA LEU A 95 -14.78 -7.52 -13.81
C LEU A 95 -13.77 -6.64 -13.06
N SER A 96 -13.58 -5.39 -13.49
CA SER A 96 -12.67 -4.45 -12.83
C SER A 96 -13.08 -4.15 -11.38
N ALA A 97 -14.37 -3.92 -11.13
CA ALA A 97 -14.90 -3.71 -9.78
C ALA A 97 -14.68 -4.93 -8.88
N SER A 98 -14.83 -6.13 -9.45
CA SER A 98 -14.66 -7.39 -8.71
C SER A 98 -13.19 -7.68 -8.40
N ALA A 99 -12.27 -7.37 -9.32
CA ALA A 99 -10.84 -7.46 -9.08
C ALA A 99 -10.41 -6.51 -7.96
N ALA A 100 -10.79 -5.23 -8.06
CA ALA A 100 -10.48 -4.21 -7.04
C ALA A 100 -11.04 -4.58 -5.65
N SER A 101 -12.31 -5.01 -5.59
CA SER A 101 -12.93 -5.42 -4.32
C SER A 101 -12.29 -6.69 -3.74
N SER A 102 -11.86 -7.63 -4.59
CA SER A 102 -11.19 -8.86 -4.13
C SER A 102 -9.80 -8.56 -3.61
N TRP A 103 -9.07 -7.63 -4.24
CA TRP A 103 -7.80 -7.13 -3.73
C TRP A 103 -7.93 -6.53 -2.33
N GLN A 104 -8.90 -5.62 -2.11
CA GLN A 104 -9.12 -5.04 -0.77
C GLN A 104 -9.41 -6.12 0.29
N ARG A 105 -10.25 -7.11 -0.05
CA ARG A 105 -10.57 -8.21 0.88
C ARG A 105 -9.37 -9.10 1.16
N ALA A 106 -8.62 -9.49 0.13
CA ALA A 106 -7.46 -10.34 0.26
C ALA A 106 -6.34 -9.67 1.08
N ALA A 107 -6.20 -8.36 0.93
CA ALA A 107 -5.22 -7.56 1.66
C ALA A 107 -5.67 -7.18 3.08
N HIS A 108 -6.92 -7.47 3.46
CA HIS A 108 -7.43 -7.15 4.79
C HIS A 108 -6.61 -7.86 5.88
N GLY A 109 -6.09 -7.08 6.82
CA GLY A 109 -5.21 -7.58 7.89
C GLY A 109 -3.77 -7.87 7.43
N LEU A 110 -3.39 -7.49 6.21
CA LEU A 110 -2.00 -7.53 5.76
C LEU A 110 -1.29 -6.20 6.01
N CYS A 111 0.02 -6.28 6.24
CA CYS A 111 0.93 -5.14 6.26
C CYS A 111 2.00 -5.36 5.19
N PHE A 112 2.23 -4.33 4.36
CA PHE A 112 3.24 -4.30 3.33
C PHE A 112 4.35 -3.35 3.77
N TRP A 113 5.57 -3.86 3.88
CA TRP A 113 6.75 -3.10 4.27
C TRP A 113 7.73 -3.08 3.12
N LEU A 114 7.96 -1.89 2.58
CA LEU A 114 8.94 -1.67 1.52
C LEU A 114 10.26 -1.22 2.15
N ALA A 115 11.36 -1.75 1.65
CA ALA A 115 12.70 -1.20 1.89
C ALA A 115 13.41 -1.10 0.56
N ASP A 116 13.72 0.12 0.13
CA ASP A 116 14.51 0.33 -1.07
C ASP A 116 15.98 -0.02 -0.84
N ALA A 117 16.68 -0.41 -1.90
CA ALA A 117 18.11 -0.63 -1.82
C ALA A 117 18.83 0.72 -1.73
N GLY A 118 19.19 1.14 -0.53
CA GLY A 118 20.20 2.21 -0.37
C GLY A 118 21.55 1.77 -0.96
N GLU A 119 22.52 2.69 -1.03
CA GLU A 119 23.85 2.46 -1.65
C GLU A 119 24.59 1.22 -1.10
N ALA A 120 24.26 0.76 0.11
CA ALA A 120 24.89 -0.38 0.78
C ALA A 120 24.05 -1.68 0.80
N ALA A 121 22.82 -1.70 0.24
CA ALA A 121 21.89 -2.82 0.37
C ALA A 121 21.72 -3.65 -0.92
N ALA A 122 21.63 -4.97 -0.76
CA ALA A 122 21.37 -5.91 -1.85
C ALA A 122 19.86 -5.96 -2.18
N SER A 123 19.49 -5.26 -3.25
CA SER A 123 18.18 -5.22 -3.94
C SER A 123 16.97 -4.71 -3.12
N PRO A 124 16.00 -3.99 -3.74
CA PRO A 124 14.78 -3.56 -3.09
C PRO A 124 13.97 -4.76 -2.57
N ARG A 125 13.35 -4.61 -1.39
CA ARG A 125 12.64 -5.67 -0.68
C ARG A 125 11.21 -5.27 -0.36
N LEU A 126 10.31 -6.23 -0.48
CA LEU A 126 8.93 -6.15 0.00
C LEU A 126 8.69 -7.29 1.00
N LEU A 127 8.42 -6.94 2.24
CA LEU A 127 7.97 -7.86 3.27
C LEU A 127 6.46 -7.75 3.43
N VAL A 128 5.76 -8.88 3.31
CA VAL A 128 4.30 -8.96 3.52
C VAL A 128 4.02 -9.79 4.75
N THR A 129 3.24 -9.24 5.68
CA THR A 129 2.93 -9.90 6.96
C THR A 129 1.43 -9.86 7.24
N ARG A 130 0.96 -10.81 8.07
CA ARG A 130 -0.38 -10.74 8.67
C ARG A 130 -0.28 -9.98 9.99
N GLY A 131 -0.91 -8.82 10.07
CA GLY A 131 -0.74 -7.88 11.18
C GLY A 131 0.67 -7.27 11.23
N LEU A 132 0.98 -6.61 12.35
CA LEU A 132 2.27 -5.97 12.55
C LEU A 132 3.38 -7.03 12.74
N PRO A 133 4.56 -6.83 12.15
CA PRO A 133 5.68 -7.76 12.29
C PRO A 133 6.22 -7.75 13.72
N GLY A 134 6.69 -8.91 14.17
CA GLY A 134 7.54 -9.00 15.34
C GLY A 134 8.92 -8.40 15.08
N ARG A 135 9.70 -8.18 16.15
CA ARG A 135 11.03 -7.57 16.08
C ARG A 135 11.95 -8.25 15.07
N GLU A 136 12.04 -9.57 15.10
CA GLU A 136 12.96 -10.36 14.26
C GLU A 136 12.60 -10.26 12.77
N THR A 137 11.31 -10.35 12.47
CA THR A 137 10.79 -10.20 11.10
C THR A 137 11.06 -8.79 10.57
N PHE A 138 10.90 -7.77 11.42
CA PHE A 138 11.19 -6.38 11.04
C PHE A 138 12.69 -6.14 10.81
N THR A 139 13.58 -6.72 11.62
CA THR A 139 15.03 -6.57 11.43
C THR A 139 15.55 -7.22 10.15
N ALA A 140 14.90 -8.30 9.68
CA ALA A 140 15.26 -8.96 8.44
C ALA A 140 14.99 -8.08 7.19
N LEU A 141 13.99 -7.18 7.26
CA LEU A 141 13.75 -6.17 6.22
C LEU A 141 14.96 -5.22 6.05
N LEU A 142 15.62 -4.87 7.16
CA LEU A 142 16.75 -3.95 7.22
C LEU A 142 18.11 -4.62 6.87
N GLY A 143 18.09 -5.85 6.34
CA GLY A 143 19.30 -6.59 5.96
C GLY A 143 19.96 -7.39 7.09
N SER A 144 19.36 -7.42 8.28
CA SER A 144 19.87 -8.14 9.45
C SER A 144 19.01 -9.37 9.76
N GLY A 145 19.21 -10.47 9.02
CA GLY A 145 18.58 -11.78 9.30
C GLY A 145 17.84 -12.41 8.11
N GLU A 146 17.72 -13.74 8.13
CA GLU A 146 16.90 -14.50 7.16
C GLU A 146 15.43 -14.47 7.56
N VAL A 147 14.54 -14.24 6.59
CA VAL A 147 13.09 -14.47 6.76
C VAL A 147 12.82 -15.92 6.40
N SER A 148 12.55 -16.77 7.38
CA SER A 148 12.05 -18.13 7.11
C SER A 148 10.53 -18.07 6.91
N ALA A 149 10.04 -18.82 5.92
CA ALA A 149 8.64 -18.90 5.51
C ALA A 149 7.80 -19.81 6.41
#